data_AF-A0A538GAF5-F1
#
_entry.id   AF-A0A538GAF5-F1
#
_cell.length_a   1.000
_cell.length_b   1.000
_cell.length_c   1.000
_cell.angle_alpha   90.00
_cell.angle_beta   90.00
_cell.angle_gamma   90.00
#
_symmetry.space_group_name_H-M   'P 1'
#
loop_
_entity.id
_entity.type
_entity.pdbx_description
1 polymer ?
#
loop_
_entity_poly.entity_id
_entity_poly.type
_entity_poly.pdbx_seq_one_letter_code
_entity_poly.pdbx_strand_id
1 'polypeptide(L)'
;MNEVLDRDVQAFLERAEERGEVGEVELEALAFEQGLDEDELNAVTAELAAREVEIAPAAERNEESSSEKESARRESREIVTTDSLTLFMNEIGRHRLLTAAEEVELAKRIERGDKQAKERMLNSNLRLVVSIAKRYQGHGLPLGDLIQEGIIGLNRAVEKFDWRRGFKFSTYATWWIRQACQRAISNQSQTIRVPSHVHERRLKLARAGRRFEAEHGREATSEELSDATGLELQHVEEALGAVEASVSLNQNVGDDGDGELGDLFADPAAVDPSEQAGDSLRRQAVRAAVHTLPDLERRVLELRFGFDGEQRSLEAIERELGISRERIRQVERKGFAQLAEQLKDVVGAGADELAESA
;
A
#
# COMPACT_ATOMS: atom_id res chain seq x y z
N MET A 1 24.71 -2.75 -30.58
CA MET A 1 23.90 -3.18 -29.44
C MET A 1 24.21 -2.21 -28.29
N ASN A 2 24.01 -0.92 -28.57
CA ASN A 2 24.19 0.19 -27.64
C ASN A 2 22.79 0.80 -27.49
N GLU A 3 21.93 0.12 -26.74
CA GLU A 3 20.70 0.75 -26.29
C GLU A 3 21.05 1.63 -25.10
N VAL A 4 20.51 2.84 -25.15
CA VAL A 4 20.85 3.99 -24.33
C VAL A 4 20.59 3.66 -22.86
N LEU A 5 21.63 3.21 -22.16
CA LEU A 5 21.66 3.27 -20.71
C LEU A 5 21.44 4.73 -20.30
N ASP A 6 20.57 4.93 -19.31
CA ASP A 6 20.21 6.23 -18.75
C ASP A 6 21.46 7.08 -18.50
N ARG A 7 21.36 8.40 -18.65
CA ARG A 7 22.51 9.33 -18.47
C ARG A 7 23.18 9.13 -17.11
N ASP A 8 22.39 8.74 -16.11
CA ASP A 8 22.84 8.41 -14.77
C ASP A 8 23.60 7.08 -14.68
N VAL A 9 23.20 6.07 -15.46
CA VAL A 9 23.90 4.78 -15.54
C VAL A 9 25.20 4.93 -16.32
N GLN A 10 25.24 5.71 -17.40
CA GLN A 10 26.49 6.03 -18.10
C GLN A 10 27.45 6.82 -17.20
N ALA A 11 26.95 7.84 -16.49
CA ALA A 11 27.76 8.60 -15.54
C ALA A 11 28.27 7.73 -14.38
N PHE A 12 27.52 6.68 -14.00
CA PHE A 12 27.98 5.70 -13.04
C PHE A 12 29.10 4.81 -13.60
N LEU A 13 28.95 4.29 -14.83
CA LEU A 13 29.95 3.47 -15.51
C LEU A 13 31.26 4.23 -15.74
N GLU A 14 31.21 5.53 -16.08
CA GLU A 14 32.41 6.36 -16.23
C GLU A 14 33.14 6.57 -14.90
N ARG A 15 32.41 6.87 -13.80
CA ARG A 15 33.02 7.01 -12.46
C ARG A 15 33.59 5.69 -11.95
N ALA A 16 32.96 4.59 -12.30
CA ALA A 16 33.40 3.24 -12.01
C ALA A 16 34.72 2.90 -12.71
N GLU A 17 34.81 3.25 -13.99
CA GLU A 17 35.99 3.08 -14.84
C GLU A 17 37.18 3.93 -14.35
N GLU A 18 36.93 5.18 -13.92
CA GLU A 18 37.96 6.04 -13.32
C GLU A 18 38.55 5.48 -12.02
N ARG A 19 37.73 4.72 -11.25
CA ARG A 19 38.15 4.13 -9.97
C ARG A 19 38.72 2.73 -10.11
N GLY A 20 38.42 2.01 -11.20
CA GLY A 20 38.81 0.62 -11.43
C GLY A 20 38.07 -0.41 -10.56
N GLU A 21 37.29 0.04 -9.58
CA GLU A 21 36.48 -0.80 -8.71
C GLU A 21 35.11 -0.15 -8.44
N VAL A 22 34.08 -0.99 -8.30
CA VAL A 22 32.74 -0.60 -7.87
C VAL A 22 32.31 -1.51 -6.75
N GLY A 23 31.83 -0.94 -5.64
CA GLY A 23 31.21 -1.75 -4.60
C GLY A 23 29.91 -2.39 -5.13
N GLU A 24 29.70 -3.68 -4.86
CA GLU A 24 28.44 -4.39 -5.15
C GLU A 24 27.21 -3.61 -4.63
N VAL A 25 27.39 -2.93 -3.50
CA VAL A 25 26.40 -2.04 -2.87
C VAL A 25 26.11 -0.76 -3.66
N GLU A 26 27.09 -0.19 -4.36
CA GLU A 26 26.96 1.03 -5.17
C GLU A 26 26.20 0.72 -6.47
N LEU A 27 26.51 -0.42 -7.10
CA LEU A 27 25.84 -0.92 -8.29
C LEU A 27 24.35 -1.21 -8.03
N GLU A 28 24.03 -1.78 -6.88
CA GLU A 28 22.65 -2.10 -6.52
C GLU A 28 21.85 -0.90 -6.03
N ALA A 29 22.49 0.11 -5.46
CA ALA A 29 21.84 1.38 -5.14
C ALA A 29 21.43 2.10 -6.42
N LEU A 30 22.32 2.14 -7.42
CA LEU A 30 21.99 2.60 -8.76
C LEU A 30 20.84 1.78 -9.34
N ALA A 31 20.89 0.45 -9.23
CA ALA A 31 19.83 -0.42 -9.74
C ALA A 31 18.50 -0.24 -9.03
N PHE A 32 18.45 0.31 -7.82
CA PHE A 32 17.20 0.59 -7.13
C PHE A 32 16.68 2.01 -7.40
N GLU A 33 17.56 3.02 -7.38
CA GLU A 33 17.24 4.41 -7.75
C GLU A 33 16.77 4.50 -9.20
N GLN A 34 17.48 3.79 -10.07
CA GLN A 34 17.16 3.59 -11.47
C GLN A 34 16.34 2.32 -11.68
N GLY A 35 15.76 1.73 -10.61
CA GLY A 35 14.95 0.50 -10.49
C GLY A 35 15.14 -0.62 -11.54
N LEU A 36 16.35 -0.78 -12.04
CA LEU A 36 16.73 -1.70 -13.11
C LEU A 36 16.13 -3.08 -12.84
N ASP A 37 15.53 -3.69 -13.87
CA ASP A 37 15.09 -5.07 -13.76
C ASP A 37 16.29 -6.04 -13.75
N GLU A 38 16.03 -7.32 -13.51
CA GLU A 38 17.10 -8.31 -13.31
C GLU A 38 17.96 -8.46 -14.59
N ASP A 39 17.35 -8.32 -15.76
CA ASP A 39 18.05 -8.39 -17.06
C ASP A 39 18.85 -7.11 -17.33
N GLU A 40 18.31 -5.94 -17.01
CA GLU A 40 18.99 -4.65 -17.09
C GLU A 40 20.18 -4.57 -16.11
N LEU A 41 20.02 -5.04 -14.88
CA LEU A 41 21.10 -5.13 -13.91
C LEU A 41 22.21 -6.08 -14.40
N ASN A 42 21.84 -7.22 -14.98
CA ASN A 42 22.80 -8.14 -15.60
C ASN A 42 23.55 -7.49 -16.77
N ALA A 43 22.88 -6.66 -17.57
CA ALA A 43 23.50 -5.91 -18.65
C ALA A 43 24.53 -4.88 -18.14
N VAL A 44 24.20 -4.10 -17.11
CA VAL A 44 25.15 -3.16 -16.48
C VAL A 44 26.33 -3.89 -15.85
N THR A 45 26.09 -5.05 -15.23
CA THR A 45 27.13 -5.90 -14.65
C THR A 45 28.08 -6.45 -15.73
N ALA A 46 27.54 -6.86 -16.88
CA ALA A 46 28.33 -7.30 -18.02
C ALA A 46 29.16 -6.16 -18.64
N GLU A 47 28.63 -4.94 -18.65
CA GLU A 47 29.34 -3.76 -19.16
C GLU A 47 30.48 -3.33 -18.23
N LEU A 48 30.30 -3.39 -16.91
CA LEU A 48 31.37 -3.19 -15.94
C LEU A 48 32.51 -4.22 -16.12
N ALA A 49 32.15 -5.49 -16.34
CA ALA A 49 33.14 -6.54 -16.60
C ALA A 49 33.90 -6.32 -17.92
N ALA A 50 33.21 -5.81 -18.97
CA ALA A 50 33.83 -5.49 -20.25
C ALA A 50 34.80 -4.30 -20.17
N ARG A 51 34.61 -3.40 -19.19
CA ARG A 51 35.49 -2.25 -18.90
C ARG A 51 36.60 -2.57 -17.87
N GLU A 52 36.81 -3.85 -17.56
CA GLU A 52 37.80 -4.33 -16.58
C GLU A 52 37.62 -3.75 -15.17
N VAL A 53 36.39 -3.37 -14.79
CA VAL A 53 36.07 -2.85 -13.45
C VAL A 53 35.73 -4.00 -12.51
N GLU A 54 36.45 -4.14 -11.40
CA GLU A 54 36.16 -5.17 -10.40
C GLU A 54 34.98 -4.78 -9.50
N ILE A 55 34.03 -5.71 -9.31
CA ILE A 55 32.93 -5.53 -8.37
C ILE A 55 33.39 -6.02 -6.99
N ALA A 56 33.78 -5.07 -6.14
CA ALA A 56 34.24 -5.36 -4.79
C ALA A 56 33.05 -5.75 -3.90
N PRO A 57 33.10 -6.89 -3.18
CA PRO A 57 32.10 -7.21 -2.17
C PRO A 57 32.11 -6.13 -1.08
N ALA A 58 30.98 -5.95 -0.38
CA ALA A 58 30.67 -4.85 0.54
C ALA A 58 31.63 -4.59 1.74
N ALA A 59 32.82 -5.18 1.78
CA ALA A 59 33.85 -4.94 2.77
C ALA A 59 35.13 -4.47 2.08
N GLU A 60 35.35 -3.16 2.07
CA GLU A 60 36.56 -2.48 2.54
C GLU A 60 36.47 -0.98 2.21
N ARG A 61 36.15 -0.16 3.21
CA ARG A 61 36.68 1.22 3.27
C ARG A 61 37.31 1.38 4.64
N ASN A 62 38.65 1.42 4.62
CA ASN A 62 39.51 1.60 5.78
C ASN A 62 39.12 2.85 6.57
N GLU A 63 39.00 2.67 7.89
CA GLU A 63 38.88 3.75 8.87
C GLU A 63 40.28 4.35 9.09
N GLU A 64 40.58 5.47 8.44
CA GLU A 64 41.63 6.40 8.89
C GLU A 64 41.11 7.83 8.84
N SER A 65 40.52 8.28 9.95
CA SER A 65 40.64 9.64 10.50
C SER A 65 39.67 9.77 11.69
N SER A 66 40.13 9.26 12.83
CA SER A 66 39.49 9.42 14.13
C SER A 66 40.40 10.25 15.04
N SER A 67 40.12 11.54 15.20
CA SER A 67 40.46 12.24 16.45
C SER A 67 39.67 13.53 16.73
N GLU A 68 38.97 14.13 15.77
CA GLU A 68 38.36 15.47 16.01
C GLU A 68 36.84 15.49 16.28
N LYS A 69 36.11 14.38 16.07
CA LYS A 69 34.63 14.36 16.20
C LYS A 69 34.10 13.98 17.58
N GLU A 70 34.97 13.70 18.55
CA GLU A 70 34.58 13.19 19.87
C GLU A 70 34.11 14.31 20.84
N SER A 71 34.47 15.57 20.58
CA SER A 71 34.09 16.69 21.44
C SER A 71 32.67 17.23 21.19
N ALA A 72 32.14 17.12 19.97
CA ALA A 72 30.81 17.64 19.62
C ALA A 72 29.64 16.72 20.02
N ARG A 73 29.93 15.45 20.36
CA ARG A 73 28.93 14.43 20.73
C ARG A 73 28.47 14.51 22.19
N ARG A 74 29.09 15.36 23.03
CA ARG A 74 28.77 15.44 24.46
C ARG A 74 27.63 16.40 24.81
N GLU A 75 27.33 17.39 23.96
CA GLU A 75 26.32 18.42 24.26
C GLU A 75 24.91 18.08 23.77
N SER A 76 24.73 17.08 22.90
CA SER A 76 23.43 16.65 22.38
C SER A 76 22.74 15.57 23.24
N ARG A 77 23.22 15.35 24.48
CA ARG A 77 22.85 14.22 25.34
C ARG A 77 21.65 14.49 26.28
N GLU A 78 20.98 15.63 26.14
CA GLU A 78 19.83 16.03 26.97
C GLU A 78 18.56 16.29 26.15
N ILE A 79 18.15 15.34 25.31
CA ILE A 79 16.73 15.18 24.96
C ILE A 79 16.39 13.72 25.22
N VAL A 80 15.81 13.49 26.38
CA VAL A 80 15.30 12.19 26.84
C VAL A 80 14.05 11.87 26.03
N THR A 81 14.23 11.17 24.92
CA THR A 81 13.25 10.19 24.45
C THR A 81 13.91 8.82 24.50
N THR A 82 13.18 7.87 25.07
CA THR A 82 13.50 6.46 25.23
C THR A 82 13.64 5.80 23.86
N ASP A 83 14.75 6.05 23.17
CA ASP A 83 14.91 5.61 21.78
C ASP A 83 15.24 4.11 21.75
N SER A 84 14.20 3.28 21.62
CA SER A 84 14.30 1.83 21.49
C SER A 84 15.31 1.40 20.42
N LEU A 85 15.46 2.20 19.35
CA LEU A 85 16.45 1.97 18.30
C LEU A 85 17.87 2.20 18.81
N THR A 86 18.11 3.19 19.68
CA THR A 86 19.44 3.42 20.29
C THR A 86 19.81 2.29 21.24
N LEU A 87 18.86 1.77 22.02
CA LEU A 87 19.08 0.61 22.88
C LEU A 87 19.47 -0.61 22.03
N PHE A 88 18.73 -0.87 20.96
CA PHE A 88 19.04 -1.92 20.00
C PHE A 88 20.42 -1.74 19.36
N MET A 89 20.76 -0.55 18.87
CA MET A 89 22.08 -0.26 18.27
C MET A 89 23.23 -0.48 19.26
N ASN A 90 23.05 -0.12 20.53
CA ASN A 90 24.03 -0.37 21.57
C ASN A 90 24.17 -1.87 21.88
N GLU A 91 23.09 -2.63 21.83
CA GLU A 91 23.09 -4.07 22.07
C GLU A 91 23.81 -4.85 20.97
N ILE A 92 23.48 -4.58 19.69
CA ILE A 92 24.13 -5.26 18.56
C ILE A 92 25.64 -4.95 18.47
N GLY A 93 26.06 -3.79 18.97
CA GLY A 93 27.48 -3.39 19.03
C GLY A 93 28.31 -4.21 20.02
N ARG A 94 27.68 -4.92 20.98
CA ARG A 94 28.39 -5.77 21.96
C ARG A 94 28.85 -7.10 21.37
N HIS A 95 28.23 -7.55 20.29
CA HIS A 95 28.59 -8.79 19.64
C HIS A 95 29.84 -8.62 18.76
N ARG A 96 30.85 -9.45 19.01
CA ARG A 96 32.09 -9.47 18.21
C ARG A 96 31.80 -9.96 16.79
N LEU A 97 32.48 -9.35 15.82
CA LEU A 97 32.51 -9.80 14.43
C LEU A 97 33.16 -11.18 14.31
N LEU A 98 32.60 -12.03 13.46
CA LEU A 98 33.11 -13.37 13.21
C LEU A 98 34.17 -13.33 12.11
N THR A 99 35.12 -14.26 12.21
CA THR A 99 36.05 -14.58 11.13
C THR A 99 35.45 -15.62 10.19
N ALA A 100 35.94 -15.70 8.94
CA ALA A 100 35.47 -16.70 7.98
C ALA A 100 35.60 -18.14 8.49
N ALA A 101 36.64 -18.45 9.27
CA ALA A 101 36.80 -19.77 9.88
C ALA A 101 35.71 -20.05 10.94
N GLU A 102 35.38 -19.06 11.77
CA GLU A 102 34.30 -19.16 12.76
C GLU A 102 32.92 -19.28 12.10
N GLU A 103 32.67 -18.57 10.99
CA GLU A 103 31.43 -18.70 10.21
C GLU A 103 31.24 -20.14 9.71
N VAL A 104 32.30 -20.76 9.18
CA VAL A 104 32.26 -22.16 8.72
C VAL A 104 32.02 -23.13 9.88
N GLU A 105 32.64 -22.90 11.05
CA GLU A 105 32.42 -23.73 12.23
C GLU A 105 30.97 -23.64 12.73
N LEU A 106 30.43 -22.42 12.82
CA LEU A 106 29.05 -22.18 13.21
C LEU A 106 28.08 -22.80 12.21
N ALA A 107 28.30 -22.64 10.90
CA ALA A 107 27.47 -23.24 9.86
C ALA A 107 27.40 -24.78 9.99
N LYS A 108 28.53 -25.45 10.24
CA LYS A 108 28.57 -26.90 10.48
C LYS A 108 27.76 -27.33 11.71
N ARG A 109 27.74 -26.50 12.75
CA ARG A 109 26.94 -26.76 13.96
C ARG A 109 25.46 -26.51 13.73
N ILE A 110 25.12 -25.47 12.96
CA ILE A 110 23.75 -25.14 12.57
C ILE A 110 23.14 -26.27 11.73
N GLU A 111 23.91 -26.86 10.81
CA GLU A 111 23.49 -28.04 10.01
C GLU A 111 23.13 -29.25 10.89
N ARG A 112 23.71 -29.34 12.09
CA ARG A 112 23.40 -30.37 13.11
C ARG A 112 22.25 -29.98 14.05
N GLY A 113 21.61 -28.82 13.84
CA GLY A 113 20.49 -28.33 14.64
C GLY A 113 20.89 -27.55 15.91
N ASP A 114 22.13 -27.06 16.00
CA ASP A 114 22.58 -26.25 17.14
C ASP A 114 21.97 -24.84 17.12
N LYS A 115 21.00 -24.59 18.00
CA LYS A 115 20.32 -23.30 18.13
C LYS A 115 21.24 -22.19 18.65
N GLN A 116 22.18 -22.49 19.54
CA GLN A 116 23.10 -21.47 20.08
C GLN A 116 24.09 -21.01 19.00
N ALA A 117 24.53 -21.92 18.14
CA ALA A 117 25.36 -21.56 16.99
C ALA A 117 24.59 -20.63 16.03
N LYS A 118 23.31 -20.91 15.78
CA LYS A 118 22.43 -20.07 14.96
C LYS A 118 22.27 -18.67 15.55
N GLU A 119 21.93 -18.57 16.83
CA GLU A 119 21.78 -17.28 17.53
C GLU A 119 23.08 -16.48 17.50
N ARG A 120 24.23 -17.13 17.75
CA ARG A 120 25.54 -16.47 17.67
C ARG A 120 25.83 -15.94 16.27
N MET A 121 25.57 -16.75 15.23
CA MET A 121 25.78 -16.35 13.84
C MET A 121 24.88 -15.19 13.44
N LEU A 122 23.62 -15.17 13.89
CA LEU A 122 22.69 -14.08 13.66
C LEU A 122 23.15 -12.79 14.36
N ASN A 123 23.39 -12.85 15.67
CA ASN A 123 23.73 -11.68 16.49
C ASN A 123 25.03 -10.98 16.04
N SER A 124 26.03 -11.76 15.64
CA SER A 124 27.29 -11.21 15.11
C SER A 124 27.14 -10.49 13.76
N ASN A 125 26.05 -10.75 13.02
CA ASN A 125 25.79 -10.18 11.69
C ASN A 125 24.69 -9.11 11.68
N LEU A 126 24.10 -8.74 12.82
CA LEU A 126 23.05 -7.71 12.89
C LEU A 126 23.52 -6.33 12.39
N ARG A 127 24.81 -6.01 12.53
CA ARG A 127 25.39 -4.75 12.01
C ARG A 127 25.30 -4.66 10.48
N LEU A 128 25.43 -5.79 9.78
CA LEU A 128 25.27 -5.87 8.33
C LEU A 128 23.82 -5.56 7.92
N VAL A 129 22.84 -6.05 8.69
CA VAL A 129 21.43 -5.74 8.42
C VAL A 129 21.19 -4.23 8.51
N VAL A 130 21.70 -3.58 9.55
CA VAL A 130 21.54 -2.13 9.73
C VAL A 130 22.20 -1.35 8.58
N SER A 131 23.39 -1.75 8.11
CA SER A 131 24.06 -1.05 7.00
C SER A 131 23.32 -1.20 5.67
N ILE A 132 22.64 -2.33 5.44
CA ILE A 132 21.80 -2.55 4.26
C ILE A 132 20.47 -1.80 4.39
N ALA A 133 19.77 -1.93 5.52
CA ALA A 133 18.46 -1.31 5.75
C ALA A 133 18.50 0.22 5.66
N LYS A 134 19.59 0.86 6.08
CA LYS A 134 19.77 2.33 5.95
C LYS A 134 19.64 2.85 4.53
N ARG A 135 19.98 2.06 3.51
CA ARG A 135 19.86 2.47 2.10
C ARG A 135 18.40 2.51 1.61
N TYR A 136 17.50 1.85 2.33
CA TYR A 136 16.07 1.79 2.03
C TYR A 136 15.25 2.78 2.86
N GLN A 137 15.90 3.66 3.62
CA GLN A 137 15.23 4.69 4.39
C GLN A 137 14.60 5.73 3.46
N GLY A 138 13.42 6.23 3.81
CA GLY A 138 12.69 7.23 3.01
C GLY A 138 11.67 6.64 2.03
N HIS A 139 11.57 5.32 1.91
CA HIS A 139 10.61 4.63 1.03
C HIS A 139 9.29 4.25 1.73
N GLY A 140 8.82 5.07 2.66
CA GLY A 140 7.52 4.89 3.33
C GLY A 140 7.49 3.96 4.55
N LEU A 141 8.61 3.31 4.89
CA LEU A 141 8.73 2.51 6.12
C LEU A 141 9.74 3.11 7.11
N PRO A 142 9.46 3.10 8.42
CA PRO A 142 10.43 3.44 9.46
C PRO A 142 11.68 2.55 9.40
N LEU A 143 12.85 3.11 9.75
CA LEU A 143 14.10 2.37 9.77
C LEU A 143 14.06 1.14 10.70
N GLY A 144 13.37 1.25 11.84
CA GLY A 144 13.18 0.13 12.76
C GLY A 144 12.53 -1.07 12.09
N ASP A 145 11.48 -0.84 11.29
CA ASP A 145 10.73 -1.89 10.62
C ASP A 145 11.55 -2.51 9.48
N LEU A 146 12.27 -1.69 8.71
CA LEU A 146 13.21 -2.17 7.69
C LEU A 146 14.30 -3.07 8.30
N ILE A 147 14.81 -2.71 9.49
CA ILE A 147 15.78 -3.54 10.21
C ILE A 147 15.14 -4.87 10.60
N GLN A 148 13.91 -4.89 11.12
CA GLN A 148 13.24 -6.14 11.50
C GLN A 148 13.02 -7.06 10.29
N GLU A 149 12.55 -6.53 9.17
CA GLU A 149 12.38 -7.29 7.93
C GLU A 149 13.73 -7.82 7.41
N GLY A 150 14.77 -6.99 7.47
CA GLY A 150 16.14 -7.41 7.17
C GLY A 150 16.65 -8.53 8.09
N ILE A 151 16.28 -8.54 9.38
CA ILE A 151 16.61 -9.62 10.33
C ILE A 151 15.91 -10.91 9.93
N ILE A 152 14.66 -10.84 9.46
CA ILE A 152 13.94 -12.01 8.93
C ILE A 152 14.67 -12.56 7.69
N GLY A 153 15.14 -11.69 6.80
CA GLY A 153 16.00 -12.05 5.67
C GLY A 153 17.30 -12.72 6.10
N LEU A 154 18.03 -12.11 7.05
CA LEU A 154 19.26 -12.66 7.62
C LEU A 154 19.04 -14.06 8.22
N ASN A 155 17.96 -14.26 8.98
CA ASN A 155 17.64 -15.55 9.58
C ASN A 155 17.48 -16.65 8.50
N ARG A 156 16.80 -16.34 7.39
CA ARG A 156 16.69 -17.27 6.24
C ARG A 156 18.05 -17.53 5.60
N ALA A 157 18.92 -16.52 5.51
CA ALA A 157 20.28 -16.70 5.02
C ALA A 157 21.08 -17.65 5.91
N VAL A 158 21.01 -17.50 7.23
CA VAL A 158 21.69 -18.38 8.20
C VAL A 158 21.21 -19.83 8.06
N GLU A 159 19.91 -20.05 7.86
CA GLU A 159 19.34 -21.40 7.69
C GLU A 159 19.77 -22.10 6.40
N LYS A 160 20.00 -21.33 5.33
CA LYS A 160 20.28 -21.87 3.99
C LYS A 160 21.75 -21.73 3.56
N PHE A 161 22.60 -21.18 4.40
CA PHE A 161 24.00 -20.95 4.07
C PHE A 161 24.77 -22.27 3.91
N ASP A 162 25.38 -22.45 2.74
CA ASP A 162 26.25 -23.59 2.45
C ASP A 162 27.72 -23.16 2.42
N TRP A 163 28.42 -23.50 3.49
CA TRP A 163 29.85 -23.21 3.66
C TRP A 163 30.74 -23.95 2.65
N ARG A 164 30.25 -25.02 2.02
CA ARG A 164 31.04 -25.82 1.05
C ARG A 164 31.31 -25.07 -0.26
N ARG A 165 30.51 -24.03 -0.55
CA ARG A 165 30.65 -23.23 -1.78
C ARG A 165 31.83 -22.24 -1.72
N GLY A 166 32.46 -22.05 -0.56
CA GLY A 166 33.68 -21.25 -0.41
C GLY A 166 33.50 -19.73 -0.43
N PHE A 167 32.26 -19.22 -0.50
CA PHE A 167 31.95 -17.80 -0.42
C PHE A 167 31.77 -17.34 1.03
N LYS A 168 32.08 -16.06 1.31
CA LYS A 168 31.85 -15.44 2.63
C LYS A 168 30.35 -15.39 2.94
N PHE A 169 29.98 -15.52 4.22
CA PHE A 169 28.57 -15.46 4.62
C PHE A 169 27.94 -14.11 4.32
N SER A 170 28.69 -13.01 4.49
CA SER A 170 28.20 -11.65 4.23
C SER A 170 27.67 -11.46 2.81
N THR A 171 28.38 -11.98 1.79
CA THR A 171 27.95 -11.93 0.39
C THR A 171 26.60 -12.63 0.20
N TYR A 172 26.44 -13.82 0.78
CA TYR A 172 25.19 -14.57 0.69
C TYR A 172 24.04 -13.90 1.46
N ALA A 173 24.31 -13.43 2.68
CA ALA A 173 23.31 -12.79 3.53
C ALA A 173 22.77 -11.49 2.96
N THR A 174 23.62 -10.73 2.26
CA THR A 174 23.28 -9.44 1.67
C THR A 174 22.09 -9.57 0.70
N TRP A 175 22.06 -10.60 -0.15
CA TRP A 175 20.92 -10.90 -1.04
C TRP A 175 19.60 -11.12 -0.29
N TRP A 176 19.60 -11.95 0.76
CA TRP A 176 18.39 -12.25 1.51
C TRP A 176 17.88 -11.08 2.33
N ILE A 177 18.80 -10.29 2.92
CA ILE A 177 18.45 -9.08 3.67
C ILE A 177 17.82 -8.07 2.71
N ARG A 178 18.45 -7.85 1.54
CA ARG A 178 17.96 -6.92 0.51
C ARG A 178 16.56 -7.29 0.04
N GLN A 179 16.38 -8.56 -0.35
CA GLN A 179 15.10 -9.06 -0.83
C GLN A 179 14.00 -8.90 0.22
N ALA A 180 14.32 -9.12 1.50
CA ALA A 180 13.37 -8.91 2.59
C ALA A 180 12.98 -7.43 2.74
N CYS A 181 13.94 -6.51 2.73
CA CYS A 181 13.67 -5.07 2.79
C CYS A 181 12.85 -4.59 1.59
N GLN A 182 13.23 -4.94 0.36
CA GLN A 182 12.49 -4.55 -0.86
C GLN A 182 11.07 -5.11 -0.85
N ARG A 183 10.91 -6.38 -0.47
CA ARG A 183 9.60 -7.01 -0.32
C ARG A 183 8.76 -6.31 0.75
N ALA A 184 9.36 -5.90 1.87
CA ALA A 184 8.64 -5.17 2.91
C ALA A 184 8.11 -3.84 2.39
N ILE A 185 8.96 -3.06 1.70
CA ILE A 185 8.59 -1.78 1.08
C ILE A 185 7.43 -1.98 0.11
N SER A 186 7.55 -2.90 -0.85
CA SER A 186 6.48 -3.15 -1.82
C SER A 186 5.14 -3.55 -1.16
N ASN A 187 5.19 -4.25 -0.02
CA ASN A 187 4.00 -4.80 0.61
C ASN A 187 3.37 -3.91 1.69
N GLN A 188 4.15 -3.05 2.34
CA GLN A 188 3.80 -2.34 3.57
C GLN A 188 3.99 -0.82 3.48
N SER A 189 4.67 -0.29 2.44
CA SER A 189 4.91 1.17 2.33
C SER A 189 3.65 2.00 2.03
N GLN A 190 2.54 1.36 1.65
CA GLN A 190 1.31 2.03 1.22
C GLN A 190 0.12 1.58 2.08
N THR A 191 -0.78 2.53 2.36
CA THR A 191 -2.03 2.28 3.08
C THR A 191 -2.90 1.25 2.36
N ILE A 192 -2.99 1.36 1.03
CA ILE A 192 -3.67 0.39 0.18
C ILE A 192 -2.59 -0.49 -0.45
N ARG A 193 -2.66 -1.79 -0.16
CA ARG A 193 -1.70 -2.77 -0.67
C ARG A 193 -1.81 -2.89 -2.20
N VAL A 194 -0.72 -2.60 -2.89
CA VAL A 194 -0.57 -2.85 -4.32
C VAL A 194 0.24 -4.16 -4.53
N PRO A 195 -0.15 -5.04 -5.46
CA PRO A 195 0.65 -6.23 -5.81
C PRO A 195 2.05 -5.87 -6.31
N SER A 196 3.06 -6.73 -6.05
CA SER A 196 4.47 -6.44 -6.36
C SER A 196 4.73 -6.21 -7.85
N HIS A 197 4.12 -7.02 -8.72
CA HIS A 197 4.28 -6.87 -10.18
C HIS A 197 3.70 -5.55 -10.71
N VAL A 198 2.64 -5.02 -10.10
CA VAL A 198 2.09 -3.69 -10.45
C VAL A 198 3.05 -2.59 -10.01
N HIS A 199 3.65 -2.73 -8.82
CA HIS A 199 4.66 -1.80 -8.33
C HIS A 199 5.93 -1.78 -9.20
N GLU A 200 6.42 -2.95 -9.62
CA GLU A 200 7.55 -3.10 -10.54
C GLU A 200 7.26 -2.46 -11.91
N ARG A 201 6.09 -2.73 -12.49
CA ARG A 201 5.63 -2.08 -13.74
C ARG A 201 5.60 -0.57 -13.59
N ARG A 202 5.06 -0.04 -12.49
CA ARG A 202 5.01 1.41 -12.24
C ARG A 202 6.41 2.03 -12.15
N LEU A 203 7.36 1.37 -11.48
CA LEU A 203 8.75 1.83 -11.43
C LEU A 203 9.40 1.88 -12.82
N LYS A 204 9.11 0.88 -13.67
CA LYS A 204 9.58 0.82 -15.07
C LYS A 204 8.96 1.95 -15.91
N LEU A 205 7.66 2.18 -15.76
CA LEU A 205 6.93 3.28 -16.41
C LEU A 205 7.42 4.65 -15.96
N ALA A 206 7.65 4.86 -14.66
CA ALA A 206 8.18 6.12 -14.13
C ALA A 206 9.57 6.45 -14.69
N ARG A 207 10.38 5.44 -15.01
CA ARG A 207 11.68 5.63 -15.68
C ARG A 207 11.55 5.91 -17.15
N ALA A 208 10.73 5.13 -17.86
CA ALA A 208 10.44 5.40 -19.26
C ALA A 208 9.85 6.81 -19.46
N GLY A 209 8.94 7.23 -18.57
CA GLY A 209 8.36 8.57 -18.56
C GLY A 209 9.40 9.66 -18.36
N ARG A 210 10.28 9.53 -17.34
CA ARG A 210 11.37 10.50 -17.10
C ARG A 210 12.33 10.61 -18.29
N ARG A 211 12.70 9.47 -18.91
CA ARG A 211 13.55 9.47 -20.11
C ARG A 211 12.85 10.14 -21.30
N PHE A 212 11.58 9.81 -21.52
CA PHE A 212 10.80 10.40 -22.59
C PHE A 212 10.66 11.92 -22.43
N GLU A 213 10.37 12.38 -21.21
CA GLU A 213 10.26 13.79 -20.87
C GLU A 213 11.59 14.54 -21.10
N ALA A 214 12.72 13.92 -20.75
CA ALA A 214 14.03 14.48 -21.00
C ALA A 214 14.36 14.62 -22.50
N GLU A 215 13.91 13.68 -23.34
CA GLU A 215 14.18 13.67 -24.78
C GLU A 215 13.21 14.56 -25.58
N HIS A 216 11.93 14.56 -25.22
CA HIS A 216 10.86 15.19 -26.01
C HIS A 216 10.32 16.48 -25.37
N GLY A 217 10.71 16.79 -24.14
CA GLY A 217 10.28 17.99 -23.42
C GLY A 217 8.79 18.01 -23.05
N ARG A 218 8.14 16.85 -23.04
CA ARG A 218 6.74 16.67 -22.64
C ARG A 218 6.52 15.31 -21.99
N GLU A 219 5.44 15.16 -21.22
CA GLU A 219 5.01 13.87 -20.70
C GLU A 219 4.63 12.88 -21.82
N ALA A 220 4.93 11.61 -21.57
CA ALA A 220 4.64 10.50 -22.48
C ALA A 220 3.17 10.08 -22.40
N THR A 221 2.57 9.69 -23.51
CA THR A 221 1.24 9.08 -23.51
C THR A 221 1.30 7.61 -23.08
N SER A 222 0.17 7.02 -22.68
CA SER A 222 0.10 5.59 -22.32
C SER A 222 0.54 4.66 -23.46
N GLU A 223 0.26 5.04 -24.72
CA GLU A 223 0.70 4.31 -25.92
C GLU A 223 2.22 4.42 -26.11
N GLU A 224 2.80 5.61 -25.95
CA GLU A 224 4.24 5.83 -26.06
C GLU A 224 5.02 5.11 -24.94
N LEU A 225 4.44 5.05 -23.74
CA LEU A 225 5.01 4.29 -22.62
C LEU A 225 4.93 2.78 -22.86
N SER A 226 3.84 2.29 -23.46
CA SER A 226 3.69 0.90 -23.89
C SER A 226 4.79 0.52 -24.88
N ASP A 227 4.98 1.33 -25.92
CA ASP A 227 6.01 1.10 -26.94
C ASP A 227 7.43 1.15 -26.36
N ALA A 228 7.69 2.11 -25.46
CA ALA A 228 9.01 2.28 -24.84
C ALA A 228 9.35 1.18 -23.81
N THR A 229 8.36 0.61 -23.13
CA THR A 229 8.58 -0.41 -22.09
C THR A 229 8.32 -1.84 -22.55
N GLY A 230 7.69 -2.03 -23.71
CA GLY A 230 7.25 -3.33 -24.22
C GLY A 230 6.07 -3.94 -23.43
N LEU A 231 5.42 -3.16 -22.57
CA LEU A 231 4.25 -3.59 -21.80
C LEU A 231 2.98 -3.39 -22.63
N GLU A 232 2.04 -4.32 -22.57
CA GLU A 232 0.72 -4.11 -23.19
C GLU A 232 0.00 -2.90 -22.60
N LEU A 233 -0.70 -2.14 -23.43
CA LEU A 233 -1.42 -0.90 -23.04
C LEU A 233 -2.31 -1.10 -21.80
N GLN A 234 -3.02 -2.23 -21.71
CA GLN A 234 -3.86 -2.56 -20.55
C GLN A 234 -3.05 -2.59 -19.23
N HIS A 235 -1.83 -3.15 -19.25
CA HIS A 235 -0.97 -3.20 -18.07
C HIS A 235 -0.38 -1.83 -17.73
N VAL A 236 -0.18 -0.97 -18.73
CA VAL A 236 0.25 0.42 -18.53
C VAL A 236 -0.86 1.21 -17.84
N GLU A 237 -2.09 1.12 -18.34
CA GLU A 237 -3.27 1.76 -17.74
C GLU A 237 -3.53 1.26 -16.31
N GLU A 238 -3.44 -0.05 -16.08
CA GLU A 238 -3.57 -0.64 -14.75
C GLU A 238 -2.51 -0.09 -13.77
N ALA A 239 -1.26 0.01 -14.20
CA ALA A 239 -0.17 0.47 -13.35
C ALA A 239 -0.22 1.97 -13.06
N LEU A 240 -0.68 2.79 -14.04
CA LEU A 240 -0.88 4.24 -13.87
C LEU A 240 -2.16 4.56 -13.08
N GLY A 241 -3.21 3.75 -13.23
CA GLY A 241 -4.48 3.90 -12.50
C GLY A 241 -4.45 3.36 -11.07
N ALA A 242 -3.40 2.63 -10.69
CA ALA A 242 -3.20 2.20 -9.32
C ALA A 242 -3.04 3.43 -8.40
N VAL A 243 -3.96 3.56 -7.44
CA VAL A 243 -4.08 4.72 -6.54
C VAL A 243 -2.74 5.09 -5.90
N GLU A 244 -2.17 6.22 -6.31
CA GLU A 244 -1.04 6.82 -5.62
C GLU A 244 -1.55 7.67 -4.45
N ALA A 245 -1.18 7.25 -3.24
CA ALA A 245 -1.25 8.04 -2.02
C ALA A 245 -2.66 8.50 -1.58
N SER A 246 -3.08 7.97 -0.43
CA SER A 246 -4.12 8.60 0.38
C SER A 246 -3.59 9.93 0.93
N VAL A 247 -4.15 11.04 0.48
CA VAL A 247 -3.92 12.34 1.13
C VAL A 247 -4.58 12.30 2.51
N SER A 248 -3.95 12.94 3.50
CA SER A 248 -4.55 13.05 4.84
C SER A 248 -5.75 13.99 4.78
N LEU A 249 -6.91 13.54 5.24
CA LEU A 249 -8.08 14.41 5.40
C LEU A 249 -7.84 15.53 6.42
N ASN A 250 -6.93 15.30 7.37
CA ASN A 250 -6.56 16.28 8.38
C ASN A 250 -5.50 17.28 7.86
N GLN A 251 -5.17 17.26 6.56
CA GLN A 251 -4.26 18.24 5.99
C GLN A 251 -4.96 19.58 5.94
N ASN A 252 -4.37 20.62 6.55
CA ASN A 252 -4.89 21.98 6.45
C ASN A 252 -4.91 22.46 5.00
N VAL A 253 -5.97 23.17 4.62
CA VAL A 253 -6.18 23.74 3.28
C VAL A 253 -6.40 25.25 3.40
N GLY A 254 -5.78 26.02 2.50
CA GLY A 254 -5.86 27.48 2.47
C GLY A 254 -4.71 28.18 3.20
N ASP A 255 -4.50 29.46 2.86
CA ASP A 255 -3.37 30.27 3.36
C ASP A 255 -3.55 30.68 4.84
N ASP A 256 -4.80 30.79 5.29
CA ASP A 256 -5.15 31.12 6.68
C ASP A 256 -5.16 29.90 7.62
N GLY A 257 -5.03 28.68 7.09
CA GLY A 257 -4.92 27.43 7.86
C GLY A 257 -6.16 27.01 8.66
N ASP A 258 -7.28 27.72 8.49
CA ASP A 258 -8.51 27.57 9.28
C ASP A 258 -9.40 26.37 8.88
N GLY A 259 -9.10 25.65 7.79
CA GLY A 259 -9.90 24.52 7.32
C GLY A 259 -9.08 23.25 7.07
N GLU A 260 -9.66 22.08 7.34
CA GLU A 260 -9.07 20.78 6.98
C GLU A 260 -9.61 20.29 5.63
N LEU A 261 -8.83 19.46 4.93
CA LEU A 261 -9.25 18.88 3.64
C LEU A 261 -10.54 18.06 3.80
N GLY A 262 -10.72 17.40 4.94
CA GLY A 262 -11.91 16.61 5.27
C GLY A 262 -13.20 17.42 5.31
N ASP A 263 -13.14 18.70 5.69
CA ASP A 263 -14.31 19.57 5.79
C ASP A 263 -14.91 19.91 4.42
N LEU A 264 -14.17 19.68 3.33
CA LEU A 264 -14.62 19.93 1.97
C LEU A 264 -15.44 18.79 1.36
N PHE A 265 -15.45 17.62 2.01
CA PHE A 265 -16.14 16.44 1.49
C PHE A 265 -17.50 16.23 2.17
N ALA A 266 -18.56 16.33 1.38
CA ALA A 266 -19.91 15.94 1.81
C ALA A 266 -20.09 14.41 1.67
N ASP A 267 -20.89 13.82 2.55
CA ASP A 267 -21.32 12.43 2.43
C ASP A 267 -22.41 12.31 1.34
N PRO A 268 -22.14 11.64 0.20
CA PRO A 268 -23.12 11.49 -0.87
C PRO A 268 -24.26 10.53 -0.51
N ALA A 269 -24.11 9.71 0.52
CA ALA A 269 -25.14 8.79 1.00
C ALA A 269 -26.01 9.38 2.12
N ALA A 270 -25.66 10.57 2.62
CA ALA A 270 -26.45 11.24 3.63
C ALA A 270 -27.80 11.66 3.04
N VAL A 271 -28.89 11.26 3.72
CA VAL A 271 -30.24 11.69 3.36
C VAL A 271 -30.40 13.15 3.75
N ASP A 272 -30.89 13.97 2.82
CA ASP A 272 -31.19 15.37 3.11
C ASP A 272 -32.25 15.47 4.22
N PRO A 273 -32.04 16.28 5.29
CA PRO A 273 -33.02 16.43 6.36
C PRO A 273 -34.41 16.89 5.89
N SER A 274 -34.48 17.67 4.82
CA SER A 274 -35.74 18.11 4.21
C SER A 274 -36.46 16.95 3.52
N GLU A 275 -35.74 16.10 2.78
CA GLU A 275 -36.30 14.87 2.20
C GLU A 275 -36.76 13.91 3.29
N GLN A 276 -35.96 13.73 4.35
CA GLN A 276 -36.31 12.88 5.49
C GLN A 276 -37.57 13.38 6.21
N ALA A 277 -37.71 14.69 6.38
CA ALA A 277 -38.91 15.31 6.95
C ALA A 277 -40.12 15.12 6.03
N GLY A 278 -39.95 15.33 4.72
CA GLY A 278 -40.97 15.07 3.70
C GLY A 278 -41.46 13.62 3.73
N ASP A 279 -40.54 12.66 3.79
CA ASP A 279 -40.86 11.23 3.91
C ASP A 279 -41.55 10.86 5.23
N SER A 280 -41.16 11.52 6.32
CA SER A 280 -41.83 11.35 7.61
C SER A 280 -43.27 11.86 7.56
N LEU A 281 -43.49 13.06 7.00
CA LEU A 281 -44.82 13.64 6.82
C LEU A 281 -45.69 12.82 5.87
N ARG A 282 -45.13 12.36 4.74
CA ARG A 282 -45.81 11.44 3.81
C ARG A 282 -46.24 10.15 4.52
N ARG A 283 -45.34 9.52 5.28
CA ARG A 283 -45.67 8.31 6.06
C ARG A 283 -46.75 8.55 7.11
N GLN A 284 -46.71 9.68 7.80
CA GLN A 284 -47.74 10.07 8.77
C GLN A 284 -49.10 10.30 8.10
N ALA A 285 -49.13 11.01 6.98
CA ALA A 285 -50.36 11.25 6.21
C ALA A 285 -50.97 9.94 5.72
N VAL A 286 -50.16 9.03 5.18
CA VAL A 286 -50.62 7.69 4.76
C VAL A 286 -51.17 6.90 5.94
N ARG A 287 -50.47 6.85 7.09
CA ARG A 287 -50.94 6.15 8.28
C ARG A 287 -52.24 6.75 8.81
N ALA A 288 -52.36 8.07 8.85
CA ALA A 288 -53.58 8.75 9.25
C ALA A 288 -54.75 8.40 8.32
N ALA A 289 -54.55 8.44 7.00
CA ALA A 289 -55.57 8.07 6.02
C ALA A 289 -56.01 6.60 6.18
N VAL A 290 -55.06 5.67 6.35
CA VAL A 290 -55.34 4.24 6.60
C VAL A 290 -56.20 4.05 7.85
N HIS A 291 -55.94 4.78 8.94
CA HIS A 291 -56.77 4.70 10.15
C HIS A 291 -58.21 5.20 9.97
N THR A 292 -58.49 6.05 8.99
CA THR A 292 -59.87 6.49 8.68
C THR A 292 -60.68 5.46 7.89
N LEU A 293 -60.03 4.46 7.29
CA LEU A 293 -60.71 3.39 6.55
C LEU A 293 -61.55 2.51 7.50
N PRO A 294 -62.61 1.85 6.99
CA PRO A 294 -63.34 0.89 7.77
C PRO A 294 -62.45 -0.29 8.20
N ASP A 295 -62.77 -0.93 9.33
CA ASP A 295 -61.87 -1.87 10.02
C ASP A 295 -61.39 -3.03 9.13
N LEU A 296 -62.23 -3.50 8.21
CA LEU A 296 -61.89 -4.60 7.31
C LEU A 296 -60.87 -4.17 6.24
N GLU A 297 -61.10 -3.03 5.58
CA GLU A 297 -60.19 -2.42 4.61
C GLU A 297 -58.83 -2.08 5.26
N ARG A 298 -58.85 -1.46 6.43
CA ARG A 298 -57.65 -1.12 7.22
C ARG A 298 -56.82 -2.37 7.53
N ARG A 299 -57.46 -3.39 8.10
CA ARG A 299 -56.76 -4.62 8.54
C ARG A 299 -56.15 -5.38 7.36
N VAL A 300 -56.84 -5.43 6.21
CA VAL A 300 -56.30 -6.05 5.00
C VAL A 300 -55.05 -5.30 4.49
N LEU A 301 -55.08 -3.97 4.47
CA LEU A 301 -53.94 -3.16 4.01
C LEU A 301 -52.76 -3.20 4.99
N GLU A 302 -53.00 -3.15 6.30
CA GLU A 302 -51.99 -3.33 7.35
C GLU A 302 -51.24 -4.65 7.19
N LEU A 303 -51.97 -5.77 7.06
CA LEU A 303 -51.38 -7.10 6.92
C LEU A 303 -50.67 -7.28 5.57
N ARG A 304 -51.18 -6.67 4.50
CA ARG A 304 -50.62 -6.84 3.16
C ARG A 304 -49.32 -6.06 2.95
N PHE A 305 -49.29 -4.80 3.39
CA PHE A 305 -48.20 -3.87 3.14
C PHE A 305 -47.28 -3.66 4.35
N GLY A 306 -47.64 -4.19 5.52
CA GLY A 306 -46.77 -4.21 6.69
C GLY A 306 -46.61 -2.83 7.34
N PHE A 307 -47.67 -2.01 7.36
CA PHE A 307 -47.62 -0.67 7.97
C PHE A 307 -47.22 -0.71 9.45
N ASP A 308 -47.61 -1.76 10.18
CA ASP A 308 -47.31 -1.97 11.61
C ASP A 308 -46.55 -3.30 11.87
N GLY A 309 -45.92 -3.88 10.85
CA GLY A 309 -45.24 -5.17 10.98
C GLY A 309 -44.80 -5.78 9.64
N GLU A 310 -44.67 -7.10 9.59
CA GLU A 310 -44.22 -7.79 8.37
C GLU A 310 -45.33 -7.90 7.32
N GLN A 311 -44.93 -7.76 6.04
CA GLN A 311 -45.81 -7.98 4.90
C GLN A 311 -46.25 -9.44 4.83
N ARG A 312 -47.55 -9.68 4.69
CA ARG A 312 -48.13 -11.01 4.54
C ARG A 312 -48.61 -11.27 3.11
N SER A 313 -48.54 -12.54 2.70
CA SER A 313 -49.12 -12.98 1.43
C SER A 313 -50.64 -13.05 1.53
N LEU A 314 -51.34 -12.95 0.38
CA LEU A 314 -52.80 -13.06 0.34
C LEU A 314 -53.30 -14.40 0.92
N GLU A 315 -52.50 -15.45 0.84
CA GLU A 315 -52.80 -16.78 1.38
C GLU A 315 -52.75 -16.80 2.92
N ALA A 316 -51.77 -16.10 3.51
CA ALA A 316 -51.67 -15.95 4.95
C ALA A 316 -52.81 -15.09 5.50
N ILE A 317 -53.18 -14.03 4.79
CA ILE A 317 -54.29 -13.15 5.14
C ILE A 317 -55.64 -13.88 5.05
N GLU A 318 -55.82 -14.74 4.04
CA GLU A 318 -57.01 -15.60 3.89
C GLU A 318 -57.17 -16.56 5.08
N ARG A 319 -56.07 -17.17 5.55
CA ARG A 319 -56.08 -18.03 6.75
C ARG A 319 -56.40 -17.27 8.03
N GLU A 320 -55.95 -16.02 8.15
CA GLU A 320 -56.15 -15.20 9.36
C GLU A 320 -57.56 -14.61 9.43
N LEU A 321 -58.07 -14.05 8.33
CA LEU A 321 -59.37 -13.37 8.28
C LEU A 321 -60.54 -14.30 7.93
N GLY A 322 -60.26 -15.51 7.43
CA GLY A 322 -61.28 -16.48 7.04
C GLY A 322 -62.10 -16.07 5.80
N ILE A 323 -61.54 -15.21 4.95
CA ILE A 323 -62.20 -14.66 3.75
C ILE A 323 -61.44 -15.06 2.50
N SER A 324 -62.15 -15.35 1.41
CA SER A 324 -61.53 -15.77 0.16
C SER A 324 -60.52 -14.74 -0.38
N ARG A 325 -59.46 -15.23 -1.02
CA ARG A 325 -58.47 -14.41 -1.74
C ARG A 325 -59.07 -13.34 -2.65
N GLU A 326 -60.12 -13.70 -3.40
CA GLU A 326 -60.76 -12.75 -4.32
C GLU A 326 -61.49 -11.63 -3.55
N ARG A 327 -62.08 -11.95 -2.41
CA ARG A 327 -62.70 -10.93 -1.56
C ARG A 327 -61.67 -10.01 -0.92
N ILE A 328 -60.50 -10.53 -0.52
CA ILE A 328 -59.37 -9.70 -0.04
C ILE A 328 -58.94 -8.71 -1.13
N ARG A 329 -58.82 -9.14 -2.39
CA ARG A 329 -58.52 -8.24 -3.52
C ARG A 329 -59.58 -7.17 -3.76
N GLN A 330 -60.85 -7.50 -3.60
CA GLN A 330 -61.94 -6.53 -3.70
C GLN A 330 -61.86 -5.48 -2.59
N VAL A 331 -61.60 -5.91 -1.36
CA VAL A 331 -61.42 -5.03 -0.19
C VAL A 331 -60.18 -4.14 -0.36
N GLU A 332 -59.07 -4.70 -0.85
CA GLU A 332 -57.84 -3.96 -1.17
C GLU A 332 -58.10 -2.87 -2.22
N ARG A 333 -58.74 -3.21 -3.35
CA ARG A 333 -59.10 -2.22 -4.39
C ARG A 333 -59.99 -1.11 -3.84
N LYS A 334 -60.96 -1.45 -2.99
CA LYS A 334 -61.87 -0.47 -2.39
C LYS A 334 -61.11 0.45 -1.41
N GLY A 335 -60.21 -0.11 -0.60
CA GLY A 335 -59.34 0.67 0.30
C GLY A 335 -58.41 1.61 -0.48
N PHE A 336 -57.78 1.13 -1.55
CA PHE A 336 -56.95 1.97 -2.42
C PHE A 336 -57.72 3.10 -3.09
N ALA A 337 -58.95 2.86 -3.55
CA ALA A 337 -59.77 3.91 -4.14
C ALA A 337 -60.11 5.02 -3.12
N GLN A 338 -60.37 4.66 -1.86
CA GLN A 338 -60.61 5.63 -0.78
C GLN A 338 -59.34 6.40 -0.40
N LEU A 339 -58.20 5.70 -0.28
CA LEU A 339 -56.91 6.34 0.02
C LEU A 339 -56.48 7.29 -1.09
N ALA A 340 -56.68 6.92 -2.36
CA ALA A 340 -56.34 7.76 -3.51
C ALA A 340 -57.10 9.08 -3.52
N GLU A 341 -58.38 9.08 -3.11
CA GLU A 341 -59.17 10.31 -3.01
C GLU A 341 -58.76 11.16 -1.79
N GLN A 342 -58.43 10.53 -0.66
CA GLN A 342 -58.00 11.23 0.56
C GLN A 342 -56.58 11.81 0.47
N LEU A 343 -55.67 11.16 -0.26
CA LEU A 343 -54.26 11.54 -0.37
C LEU A 343 -53.95 12.33 -1.66
N LYS A 344 -54.96 12.72 -2.42
CA LYS A 344 -54.84 13.41 -3.70
C LYS A 344 -54.00 14.69 -3.61
N ASP A 345 -54.16 15.43 -2.52
CA ASP A 345 -53.44 16.69 -2.28
C ASP A 345 -52.01 16.46 -1.75
N VAL A 346 -51.76 15.35 -1.06
CA VAL A 346 -50.44 15.01 -0.47
C VAL A 346 -49.51 14.39 -1.52
N VAL A 347 -50.06 13.65 -2.48
CA VAL A 347 -49.30 13.02 -3.57
C VAL A 347 -49.14 13.97 -4.76
N GLY A 348 -50.11 14.86 -4.99
CA GLY A 348 -50.05 15.87 -6.06
C GLY A 348 -48.97 16.94 -5.86
N ALA A 349 -48.72 17.36 -4.62
CA ALA A 349 -47.72 18.38 -4.31
C ALA A 349 -46.27 17.98 -4.64
N GLY A 350 -45.94 16.67 -4.60
CA GLY A 350 -44.60 16.19 -4.91
C GLY A 350 -44.31 16.02 -6.42
N ALA A 351 -45.34 16.03 -7.28
CA ALA A 351 -45.16 15.92 -8.73
C ALA A 351 -44.88 17.28 -9.39
N ASP A 352 -45.47 18.36 -8.86
CA ASP A 352 -45.23 19.72 -9.35
C ASP A 352 -43.84 20.26 -8.92
N GLU A 353 -43.33 19.90 -7.72
CA GLU A 353 -41.99 20.31 -7.28
C GLU A 353 -40.84 19.64 -8.07
N LEU A 354 -41.07 18.46 -8.66
CA LEU A 354 -40.12 17.81 -9.56
C LEU A 354 -40.12 18.42 -10.97
N ALA A 355 -41.17 19.16 -11.35
CA ALA A 355 -41.27 19.81 -12.66
C ALA A 355 -40.65 21.22 -12.66
N GLU A 356 -40.55 21.89 -11.51
CA GLU A 356 -39.85 23.18 -11.36
C GLU A 356 -38.35 23.05 -11.08
N SER A 357 -37.84 21.82 -10.92
CA SER A 357 -36.43 21.52 -10.60
C SER A 357 -35.62 20.96 -11.79
N ALA A 358 -36.17 20.97 -13.01
CA ALA A 358 -35.49 20.58 -14.26
C ALA A 358 -35.40 21.78 -15.21
#